data_AF-A0A523Z7E8-F1
#
_entry.id   AF-A0A523Z7E8-F1
#
_cell.length_a   1.000
_cell.length_b   1.000
_cell.length_c   1.000
_cell.angle_alpha   90.00
_cell.angle_beta   90.00
_cell.angle_gamma   90.00
#
_symmetry.space_group_name_H-M   'P 1'
#
loop_
_entity.id
_entity.type
_entity.pdbx_description
1 polymer ?
#
loop_
_entity_poly.entity_id
_entity_poly.type
_entity_poly.pdbx_seq_one_letter_code
_entity_poly.pdbx_strand_id
1 'polypeptide(L)'
;MKKRYFVLGLILIIVLVISGCAPGNERWDQEINPGDLAGFWAGVWHGLIIVITFIVSLFTKEVGLYEINNTGWPYNLGFLIGLYLSVGGGLHIKRRRKRHKYDWDRIGDKIEEKVHSGLRSWIEETKKEEKKEEWE
;
A
#
# COMPACT_ATOMS: atom_id res chain seq x y z
N MET A 1 -11.74 9.65 -18.13
CA MET A 1 -10.67 10.56 -18.60
C MET A 1 -10.25 11.59 -17.54
N LYS A 2 -11.17 12.27 -16.84
CA LYS A 2 -10.85 13.23 -15.75
C LYS A 2 -9.91 12.68 -14.65
N LYS A 3 -10.05 11.41 -14.26
CA LYS A 3 -9.17 10.75 -13.28
C LYS A 3 -7.71 10.63 -13.74
N ARG A 4 -7.47 10.43 -15.05
CA ARG A 4 -6.09 10.32 -15.60
C ARG A 4 -5.38 11.67 -15.56
N TYR A 5 -6.09 12.76 -15.89
CA TYR A 5 -5.57 14.13 -15.78
C TYR A 5 -5.37 14.56 -14.33
N PHE A 6 -6.24 14.13 -13.40
CA PHE A 6 -6.04 14.38 -11.97
C PHE A 6 -4.79 13.68 -11.44
N VAL A 7 -4.57 12.41 -11.82
CA VAL A 7 -3.35 11.67 -11.45
C VAL A 7 -2.10 12.31 -12.07
N LEU A 8 -2.15 12.69 -13.35
CA LEU A 8 -1.05 13.39 -14.02
C LEU A 8 -0.73 14.74 -13.38
N GLY A 9 -1.76 15.53 -13.01
CA GLY A 9 -1.58 16.80 -12.31
C GLY A 9 -0.97 16.61 -10.92
N LEU A 10 -1.40 15.58 -10.19
CA LEU A 10 -0.87 15.26 -8.87
C LEU A 10 0.59 14.79 -8.95
N ILE A 11 0.95 13.98 -9.96
CA ILE A 11 2.34 13.60 -10.24
C ILE A 11 3.18 14.82 -10.62
N LEU A 12 2.67 15.73 -11.47
CA LEU A 12 3.38 16.95 -11.84
C LEU A 12 3.65 17.86 -10.63
N ILE A 13 2.67 18.01 -9.74
CA ILE A 13 2.82 18.76 -8.49
C ILE A 13 3.87 18.10 -7.58
N ILE A 14 3.84 16.77 -7.45
CA ILE A 14 4.85 16.03 -6.68
C ILE A 14 6.25 16.26 -7.28
N VAL A 15 6.40 16.18 -8.61
CA VAL A 15 7.70 16.39 -9.28
C VAL A 15 8.19 17.83 -9.09
N LEU A 16 7.31 18.83 -9.22
CA LEU A 16 7.63 20.23 -8.96
C LEU A 16 8.07 20.46 -7.50
N VAL A 17 7.38 19.82 -6.55
CA VAL A 17 7.70 19.93 -5.13
C VAL A 17 9.03 19.24 -4.78
N ILE A 18 9.36 18.11 -5.41
CA ILE A 18 10.65 17.41 -5.22
C ILE A 18 11.82 18.23 -5.78
N SER A 19 11.61 18.99 -6.85
CA SER A 19 12.70 19.79 -7.49
C SER A 19 13.27 20.90 -6.60
N GLY A 20 12.60 21.26 -5.50
CA GLY A 20 13.00 22.36 -4.62
C GLY A 20 13.52 21.96 -3.23
N CYS A 21 13.70 20.67 -2.92
CA CYS A 21 14.01 20.29 -1.54
C CYS A 21 15.01 19.14 -1.34
N ALA A 22 16.28 19.45 -1.59
CA ALA A 22 17.33 18.76 -0.86
C ALA A 22 17.61 19.54 0.45
N PRO A 23 17.62 18.89 1.63
CA PRO A 23 18.23 19.44 2.84
C PRO A 23 19.75 19.55 2.66
N GLY A 24 20.37 20.59 3.23
CA GLY A 24 21.79 20.91 3.02
C GLY A 24 22.07 21.88 1.86
N ASN A 25 21.08 22.66 1.41
CA ASN A 25 21.30 23.76 0.48
C ASN A 25 21.87 25.01 1.20
N GLU A 26 22.43 25.93 0.42
CA GLU A 26 22.98 27.24 0.82
C GLU A 26 22.02 28.10 1.69
N ARG A 27 20.75 27.71 1.76
CA ARG A 27 19.67 28.42 2.43
C ARG A 27 19.85 28.48 3.96
N TRP A 28 20.39 27.44 4.58
CA TRP A 28 20.56 27.35 6.04
C TRP A 28 22.02 27.40 6.48
N ASP A 29 22.91 27.67 5.52
CA ASP A 29 24.32 27.91 5.78
C ASP A 29 24.48 29.25 6.51
N GLN A 30 25.07 29.22 7.71
CA GLN A 30 25.27 30.43 8.52
C GLN A 30 26.38 31.33 7.96
N GLU A 31 27.22 30.80 7.07
CA GLU A 31 28.24 31.60 6.37
C GLU A 31 27.61 32.45 5.25
N ILE A 32 26.54 31.95 4.62
CA ILE A 32 25.86 32.61 3.49
C ILE A 32 24.62 33.40 3.96
N ASN A 33 23.83 32.84 4.87
CA ASN A 33 22.57 33.41 5.37
C ASN A 33 22.55 33.42 6.92
N PRO A 34 23.26 34.36 7.55
CA PRO A 34 23.35 34.43 9.01
C PRO A 34 21.99 34.70 9.65
N GLY A 35 21.58 33.83 10.57
CA GLY A 35 20.35 33.97 11.36
C GLY A 35 19.12 33.31 10.75
N ASP A 36 19.22 32.74 9.54
CA ASP A 36 18.14 31.93 8.99
C ASP A 36 18.27 30.50 9.55
N LEU A 37 17.30 30.08 10.36
CA LEU A 37 17.28 28.79 11.04
C LEU A 37 16.08 27.97 10.59
N ALA A 38 16.30 26.67 10.41
CA ALA A 38 15.22 25.77 10.03
C ALA A 38 14.17 25.68 11.15
N GLY A 39 12.93 26.10 10.83
CA GLY A 39 11.78 26.10 11.74
C GLY A 39 10.92 24.84 11.71
N PHE A 40 9.75 24.87 12.34
CA PHE A 40 8.81 23.74 12.41
C PHE A 40 8.47 23.13 11.05
N TRP A 41 8.12 23.96 10.06
CA TRP A 41 7.74 23.50 8.72
C TRP A 41 8.90 22.86 7.96
N ALA A 42 10.12 23.38 8.14
CA ALA A 42 11.32 22.75 7.61
C ALA A 42 11.56 21.38 8.26
N GLY A 43 11.31 21.26 9.57
CA GLY A 43 11.32 19.99 10.29
C GLY A 43 10.35 18.98 9.68
N VAL A 44 9.05 19.31 9.54
CA VAL A 44 8.04 18.44 8.93
C VAL A 44 8.48 17.97 7.55
N TRP A 45 9.02 18.89 6.78
CA TRP A 45 9.46 18.62 5.43
C TRP A 45 10.66 17.67 5.37
N HIS A 46 11.72 17.94 6.16
CA HIS A 46 12.89 17.08 6.26
C HIS A 46 12.55 15.68 6.77
N GLY A 47 11.63 15.59 7.75
CA GLY A 47 11.11 14.31 8.22
C GLY A 47 10.34 13.53 7.15
N LEU A 48 9.58 14.21 6.28
CA LEU A 48 8.79 13.57 5.22
C LEU A 48 9.70 12.92 4.16
N ILE A 49 10.80 13.59 3.80
CA ILE A 49 11.73 13.14 2.75
C ILE A 49 12.88 12.28 3.29
N ILE A 50 12.90 12.00 4.59
CA ILE A 50 14.02 11.33 5.29
C ILE A 50 14.46 10.01 4.65
N VAL A 51 13.52 9.22 4.13
CA VAL A 51 13.83 7.94 3.47
C VAL A 51 14.59 8.16 2.16
N ILE A 52 14.18 9.17 1.39
CA ILE A 52 14.83 9.52 0.12
C ILE A 52 16.20 10.13 0.41
N THR A 53 16.29 11.07 1.35
CA THR A 53 17.55 11.73 1.70
C THR A 53 18.54 10.75 2.32
N PHE A 54 18.08 9.74 3.07
CA PHE A 54 18.91 8.65 3.54
C PHE A 54 19.52 7.82 2.41
N ILE A 55 18.73 7.48 1.39
CA ILE A 55 19.26 6.76 0.21
C ILE A 55 20.31 7.62 -0.50
N VAL A 56 20.06 8.91 -0.69
CA VAL A 56 21.01 9.84 -1.34
C VAL A 56 22.28 10.01 -0.50
N SER A 57 22.15 10.10 0.83
CA SER A 57 23.28 10.25 1.77
C SER A 57 24.27 9.08 1.70
N LEU A 58 23.86 7.90 1.25
CA LEU A 58 24.76 6.77 0.99
C LEU A 58 25.71 7.01 -0.19
N PHE A 59 25.30 7.83 -1.16
CA PHE A 59 26.09 8.12 -2.36
C PHE A 59 26.82 9.46 -2.27
N THR A 60 26.33 10.40 -1.46
CA THR A 60 26.89 11.75 -1.32
C THR A 60 26.97 12.17 0.15
N LYS A 61 28.16 12.61 0.61
CA LYS A 61 28.34 13.11 1.99
C LYS A 61 27.81 14.53 2.21
N GLU A 62 27.43 15.21 1.13
CA GLU A 62 26.99 16.61 1.15
C GLU A 62 25.57 16.77 1.71
N VAL A 63 24.76 15.71 1.70
CA VAL A 63 23.35 15.76 2.13
C VAL A 63 23.22 15.26 3.56
N GLY A 64 22.98 16.19 4.48
CA GLY A 64 22.62 15.90 5.87
C GLY A 64 21.19 15.40 6.02
N LEU A 65 20.97 14.43 6.91
CA LEU A 65 19.64 13.92 7.24
C LEU A 65 18.81 14.91 8.06
N TYR A 66 19.50 15.76 8.82
CA TYR A 66 18.94 16.64 9.83
C TYR A 66 19.69 17.96 9.78
N GLU A 67 18.97 19.07 9.87
CA GLU A 67 19.56 20.40 9.80
C GLU A 67 20.20 20.77 11.14
N ILE A 68 21.49 21.10 11.13
CA ILE A 68 22.25 21.45 12.33
C ILE A 68 21.80 22.83 12.82
N ASN A 69 21.54 23.75 11.88
CA ASN A 69 21.11 25.11 12.15
C ASN A 69 19.57 25.19 12.23
N ASN A 70 19.00 24.76 13.35
CA ASN A 70 17.55 24.73 13.56
C ASN A 70 17.10 25.57 14.77
N THR A 71 15.79 25.87 14.84
CA THR A 71 15.18 26.62 15.94
C THR A 71 14.93 25.78 17.21
N GLY A 72 15.45 24.55 17.27
CA GLY A 72 15.35 23.65 18.41
C GLY A 72 14.04 22.87 18.47
N TRP A 73 13.25 23.10 19.52
CA TRP A 73 12.07 22.27 19.84
C TRP A 73 10.99 22.26 18.75
N PRO A 74 10.60 23.40 18.14
CA PRO A 74 9.60 23.40 17.08
C PRO A 74 10.05 22.60 15.85
N TYR A 75 11.33 22.73 15.46
CA TYR A 75 11.87 21.95 14.36
C TYR A 75 11.83 20.44 14.67
N ASN A 76 12.29 20.04 15.86
CA ASN A 76 12.30 18.64 16.29
C ASN A 76 10.92 17.98 16.26
N LEU A 77 9.89 18.70 16.74
CA LEU A 77 8.51 18.23 16.66
C LEU A 77 8.05 18.04 15.22
N GLY A 78 8.32 19.03 14.36
CA GLY A 78 8.01 18.92 12.95
C GLY A 78 8.68 17.70 12.33
N PHE A 79 9.97 17.53 12.58
CA PHE A 79 10.76 16.41 12.08
C PHE A 79 10.18 15.05 12.48
N LEU A 80 9.80 14.88 13.75
CA LEU A 80 9.17 13.65 14.22
C LEU A 80 7.83 13.37 13.54
N ILE A 81 7.01 14.40 13.32
CA ILE A 81 5.73 14.27 12.59
C ILE A 81 5.99 13.83 11.15
N GLY A 82 6.92 14.50 10.46
CA GLY A 82 7.30 14.14 9.09
C GLY A 82 7.84 12.72 8.98
N LEU A 83 8.74 12.34 9.89
CA LEU A 83 9.35 11.01 9.98
C LEU A 83 8.28 9.93 10.18
N TYR A 84 7.35 10.16 11.11
CA TYR A 84 6.26 9.23 11.39
C TYR A 84 5.38 9.01 10.15
N LEU A 85 5.08 10.07 9.39
CA LEU A 85 4.33 9.96 8.15
C LEU A 85 5.12 9.25 7.05
N SER A 86 6.42 9.52 6.93
CA SER A 86 7.30 8.97 5.89
C SER A 86 7.53 7.47 6.03
N VAL A 87 7.83 7.01 7.25
CA VAL A 87 8.19 5.60 7.53
C VAL A 87 6.95 4.69 7.67
N GLY A 88 5.75 5.25 7.56
CA GLY A 88 4.52 4.46 7.50
C GLY A 88 3.81 4.29 8.85
N GLY A 89 3.86 5.29 9.73
CA GLY A 89 2.91 5.45 10.84
C GLY A 89 1.45 5.68 10.40
N GLY A 90 1.17 5.63 9.09
CA GLY A 90 -0.18 5.70 8.55
C GLY A 90 -1.02 4.49 8.96
N LEU A 91 -2.13 4.77 9.63
CA LEU A 91 -3.21 3.84 9.99
C LEU A 91 -3.33 2.67 9.00
N HIS A 92 -2.87 1.48 9.42
CA HIS A 92 -3.20 0.21 8.76
C HIS A 92 -4.71 0.00 8.89
N ILE A 93 -5.50 0.67 8.05
CA ILE A 93 -6.93 0.42 7.91
C ILE A 93 -7.03 -0.93 7.20
N LYS A 94 -7.03 -2.01 7.98
CA LYS A 94 -7.42 -3.33 7.51
C LYS A 94 -8.86 -3.21 7.04
N ARG A 95 -9.07 -2.95 5.74
CA ARG A 95 -10.37 -3.14 5.11
C ARG A 95 -10.73 -4.60 5.33
N ARG A 96 -11.65 -4.87 6.26
CA ARG A 96 -12.30 -6.18 6.38
C ARG A 96 -12.97 -6.46 5.04
N ARG A 97 -12.27 -7.19 4.16
CA ARG A 97 -12.89 -7.82 3.00
C ARG A 97 -13.95 -8.76 3.57
N LYS A 98 -15.23 -8.45 3.35
CA LYS A 98 -16.30 -9.42 3.60
C LYS A 98 -15.95 -10.65 2.76
N ARG A 99 -15.52 -11.73 3.40
CA ARG A 99 -15.42 -13.04 2.75
C ARG A 99 -16.82 -13.37 2.27
N HIS A 100 -17.00 -13.53 0.97
CA HIS A 100 -18.23 -14.05 0.41
C HIS A 100 -18.41 -15.46 0.99
N LYS A 101 -19.39 -15.65 1.87
CA LYS A 101 -19.70 -16.95 2.46
C LYS A 101 -20.30 -17.79 1.34
N TYR A 102 -19.59 -18.84 0.91
CA TYR A 102 -20.15 -19.79 -0.06
C TYR A 102 -21.32 -20.51 0.59
N ASP A 103 -22.40 -20.62 -0.18
CA ASP A 103 -23.66 -21.25 0.22
C ASP A 103 -23.61 -22.74 -0.16
N TRP A 104 -23.02 -23.54 0.74
CA TRP A 104 -22.79 -24.98 0.54
C TRP A 104 -24.08 -25.78 0.48
N ASP A 105 -25.15 -25.28 1.09
CA ASP A 105 -26.46 -25.93 1.13
C ASP A 105 -27.01 -26.08 -0.30
N ARG A 106 -26.97 -24.99 -1.08
CA ARG A 106 -27.38 -24.99 -2.50
C ARG A 106 -26.52 -25.91 -3.38
N ILE A 107 -25.25 -26.10 -3.03
CA ILE A 107 -24.35 -27.01 -3.76
C ILE A 107 -24.69 -28.46 -3.40
N GLY A 108 -24.99 -28.73 -2.14
CA GLY A 108 -25.44 -30.04 -1.64
C GLY A 108 -26.68 -30.54 -2.36
N ASP A 109 -27.74 -29.75 -2.41
CA ASP A 109 -29.01 -30.11 -3.05
C ASP A 109 -28.82 -30.56 -4.51
N LYS A 110 -27.97 -29.82 -5.26
CA LYS A 110 -27.66 -30.13 -6.66
C LYS A 110 -26.87 -31.41 -6.84
N ILE A 111 -26.00 -31.73 -5.89
CA ILE A 111 -25.20 -32.97 -5.93
C ILE A 111 -26.11 -34.15 -5.60
N GLU A 112 -26.98 -34.01 -4.60
CA GLU A 112 -27.91 -35.06 -4.19
C GLU A 112 -28.89 -35.46 -5.31
N GLU A 113 -29.49 -34.48 -6.00
CA GLU A 113 -30.36 -34.75 -7.15
C GLU A 113 -29.64 -35.51 -8.29
N LYS A 114 -28.38 -35.13 -8.57
CA LYS A 114 -27.58 -35.79 -9.62
C LYS A 114 -27.14 -37.19 -9.23
N VAL A 115 -26.75 -37.40 -7.97
CA VAL A 115 -26.35 -38.72 -7.47
C VAL A 115 -27.55 -39.66 -7.46
N HIS A 116 -28.71 -39.21 -6.98
CA HIS A 116 -29.91 -40.03 -6.92
C HIS A 116 -30.38 -40.46 -8.32
N SER A 117 -30.38 -39.54 -9.30
CA SER A 117 -30.76 -39.86 -10.68
C SER A 117 -29.77 -40.82 -11.36
N GLY A 118 -28.46 -40.59 -11.20
CA GLY A 118 -27.43 -41.46 -11.75
C GLY A 118 -27.42 -42.87 -11.14
N LEU A 119 -27.64 -42.99 -9.82
CA LEU A 119 -27.69 -44.28 -9.14
C LEU A 119 -28.89 -45.11 -9.62
N ARG A 120 -30.05 -44.46 -9.80
CA ARG A 120 -31.27 -45.13 -10.23
C ARG A 120 -31.15 -45.66 -11.66
N SER A 121 -30.59 -44.88 -12.58
CA SER A 121 -30.35 -45.37 -13.94
C SER A 121 -29.37 -46.55 -13.96
N TRP A 122 -28.31 -46.50 -13.14
CA TRP A 122 -27.31 -47.57 -13.09
C TRP A 122 -27.89 -48.88 -12.53
N ILE A 123 -28.75 -48.80 -11.51
CA ILE A 123 -29.47 -49.96 -10.94
C ILE A 123 -30.45 -50.57 -11.94
N GLU A 124 -31.17 -49.74 -12.71
CA GLU A 124 -32.11 -50.23 -13.72
C GLU A 124 -31.37 -50.89 -14.90
N GLU A 125 -30.22 -50.34 -15.30
CA GLU A 125 -29.39 -50.89 -16.37
C GLU A 125 -28.75 -52.23 -15.97
N THR A 126 -28.15 -52.31 -14.77
CA THR A 126 -27.57 -53.56 -14.22
C THR A 126 -28.60 -54.67 -14.04
N LYS A 127 -29.80 -54.37 -13.52
CA LYS A 127 -30.90 -55.36 -13.44
C LYS A 127 -31.34 -55.87 -14.81
N LYS A 128 -31.25 -55.03 -15.85
CA LYS A 128 -31.65 -55.40 -17.21
C LYS A 128 -30.59 -56.27 -17.88
N GLU A 129 -29.31 -56.05 -17.59
CA GLU A 129 -28.19 -56.90 -17.99
C GLU A 129 -28.24 -58.26 -17.30
N GLU A 130 -28.36 -58.32 -15.96
CA GLU A 130 -28.51 -59.58 -15.21
C GLU A 130 -29.69 -60.40 -15.71
N LYS A 131 -30.85 -59.74 -15.92
CA LYS A 131 -32.03 -60.43 -16.45
C LYS A 131 -31.73 -61.03 -17.82
N LYS A 132 -31.09 -60.29 -18.74
CA LYS A 132 -30.77 -60.81 -20.08
C LYS A 132 -29.87 -62.05 -20.03
N GLU A 133 -28.83 -62.06 -19.19
CA GLU A 133 -27.96 -63.23 -19.01
C GLU A 133 -28.71 -64.44 -18.44
N GLU A 134 -29.74 -64.25 -17.61
CA GLU A 134 -30.56 -65.36 -17.08
C GLU A 134 -31.47 -66.01 -18.15
N TRP A 135 -31.79 -65.31 -19.24
CA TRP A 135 -32.63 -65.81 -20.33
C TRP A 135 -31.84 -66.29 -21.57
N GLU A 136 -30.50 -66.26 -21.55
CA GLU A 136 -29.59 -66.82 -22.58
C GLU A 136 -28.98 -68.16 -22.13
#